data_AF-A0A427YJD6-F1
#
_entry.id   AF-A0A427YJD6-F1
#
_cell.length_a   1.000
_cell.length_b   1.000
_cell.length_c   1.000
_cell.angle_alpha   90.00
_cell.angle_beta   90.00
_cell.angle_gamma   90.00
#
_symmetry.space_group_name_H-M   'P 1'
#
loop_
_entity.id
_entity.type
_entity.pdbx_description
1 polymer ?
#
loop_
_entity_poly.entity_id
_entity_poly.type
_entity_poly.pdbx_seq_one_letter_code
_entity_poly.pdbx_strand_id
1 'polypeptide(L)'
;MSRTNPPVGSMHHTYPVPRTTQLPTDAKPKYGRLFFHVAVAGMMVRGFLGLNDLAAGKHIEYQFGGFFQYLTIVGLMTSGVVMMLSAINDLLPATTFIRPIKRSLLLFSMPVEIVITSIYWTLVAIKPELMFPPNPDLLDPFREGEPTTASADLLFRIPLWMDFSMHALPAISLLIDFFLFERRYKPPASTRGATLLALCFGTSYSLWVEYCATINEKFPYPFLNVMDPIQRVVMYSFSTALSLAAFRALNALHV
;
A
#
# COMPACT_ATOMS: atom_id res chain seq x y z
N MET A 1 62.42 -48.36 42.31
CA MET A 1 61.35 -47.56 42.94
C MET A 1 60.43 -47.06 41.83
N SER A 2 59.25 -47.68 41.72
CA SER A 2 58.23 -47.38 40.70
C SER A 2 57.50 -46.08 41.05
N ARG A 3 57.41 -45.13 40.11
CA ARG A 3 56.61 -43.91 40.26
C ARG A 3 55.22 -44.18 39.68
N THR A 4 54.21 -44.16 40.54
CA THR A 4 52.79 -44.17 40.15
C THR A 4 52.35 -42.73 39.84
N ASN A 5 51.72 -42.53 38.67
CA ASN A 5 51.02 -41.28 38.36
C ASN A 5 49.63 -41.28 39.02
N PRO A 6 49.11 -40.13 39.47
CA PRO A 6 47.74 -40.03 40.00
C PRO A 6 46.70 -40.00 38.85
N PRO A 7 45.42 -40.35 39.13
CA PRO A 7 44.39 -40.46 38.11
C PRO A 7 43.89 -39.09 37.65
N VAL A 8 43.67 -38.95 36.34
CA VAL A 8 43.02 -37.80 35.71
C VAL A 8 41.52 -37.86 36.01
N GLY A 9 41.04 -37.01 36.92
CA GLY A 9 39.62 -36.80 37.13
C GLY A 9 39.02 -35.99 35.98
N SER A 10 38.10 -36.58 35.20
CA SER A 10 37.34 -35.84 34.19
C SER A 10 36.28 -34.98 34.86
N MET A 11 36.57 -33.68 35.02
CA MET A 11 35.55 -32.70 35.35
C MET A 11 34.73 -32.38 34.09
N HIS A 12 33.70 -33.19 33.84
CA HIS A 12 32.62 -32.79 32.95
C HIS A 12 31.81 -31.67 33.62
N HIS A 13 32.20 -30.42 33.37
CA HIS A 13 31.35 -29.27 33.63
C HIS A 13 30.15 -29.31 32.67
N THR A 14 29.07 -29.95 33.10
CA THR A 14 27.76 -29.79 32.48
C THR A 14 27.22 -28.42 32.86
N TYR A 15 27.42 -27.44 31.97
CA TYR A 15 26.69 -26.19 32.07
C TYR A 15 25.20 -26.51 31.90
N PRO A 16 24.32 -26.17 32.85
CA PRO A 16 22.89 -26.26 32.62
C PRO A 16 22.54 -25.26 31.52
N VAL A 17 22.14 -25.76 30.36
CA VAL A 17 21.50 -24.94 29.32
C VAL A 17 20.22 -24.37 29.96
N PRO A 18 20.08 -23.05 30.13
CA PRO A 18 18.83 -22.49 30.60
C PRO A 18 17.79 -22.75 29.52
N ARG A 19 16.93 -23.76 29.74
CA ARG A 19 15.77 -24.01 28.90
C ARG A 19 14.74 -22.93 29.25
N THR A 20 14.89 -21.74 28.66
CA THR A 20 13.85 -20.71 28.65
C THR A 20 12.75 -21.12 27.69
N THR A 21 12.05 -22.21 27.99
CA THR A 21 10.70 -22.45 27.46
C THR A 21 9.70 -21.68 28.30
N GLN A 22 9.85 -20.35 28.35
CA GLN A 22 8.67 -19.53 28.57
C GLN A 22 8.11 -19.23 27.19
N LEU A 23 6.99 -19.87 26.86
CA LEU A 23 6.11 -19.39 25.79
C LEU A 23 5.93 -17.88 25.99
N PRO A 24 6.08 -17.04 24.95
CA PRO A 24 6.02 -15.60 25.10
C PRO A 24 4.77 -15.18 25.88
N THR A 25 4.98 -14.53 27.02
CA THR A 25 4.00 -14.22 28.06
C THR A 25 3.04 -13.07 27.70
N ASP A 26 2.65 -12.93 26.43
CA ASP A 26 1.60 -11.97 26.05
C ASP A 26 0.75 -12.41 24.85
N ALA A 27 0.20 -13.63 24.94
CA ALA A 27 -0.67 -14.23 23.93
C ALA A 27 -2.12 -13.69 23.94
N LYS A 28 -2.38 -12.51 24.53
CA LYS A 28 -3.73 -11.96 24.62
C LYS A 28 -4.08 -11.16 23.36
N PRO A 29 -5.32 -11.26 22.86
CA PRO A 29 -5.78 -10.43 21.76
C PRO A 29 -5.67 -8.94 22.07
N LYS A 30 -5.28 -8.14 21.06
CA LYS A 30 -5.10 -6.69 21.18
C LYS A 30 -6.32 -5.96 20.61
N TYR A 31 -7.42 -5.97 21.34
CA TYR A 31 -8.73 -5.51 20.84
C TYR A 31 -8.75 -4.07 20.28
N GLY A 32 -8.00 -3.12 20.87
CA GLY A 32 -7.92 -1.76 20.33
C GLY A 32 -7.25 -1.70 18.94
N ARG A 33 -6.18 -2.46 18.74
CA ARG A 33 -5.50 -2.59 17.44
C ARG A 33 -6.36 -3.36 16.44
N LEU A 34 -7.01 -4.43 16.90
CA LEU A 34 -7.95 -5.22 16.11
C LEU A 34 -9.08 -4.33 15.55
N PHE A 35 -9.72 -3.54 16.41
CA PHE A 35 -10.78 -2.63 15.99
C PHE A 35 -10.30 -1.63 14.95
N PHE A 36 -9.14 -0.99 15.17
CA PHE A 36 -8.53 -0.08 14.21
C PHE A 36 -8.33 -0.75 12.84
N HIS A 37 -7.67 -1.90 12.80
CA HIS A 37 -7.37 -2.59 11.54
C HIS A 37 -8.61 -3.07 10.80
N VAL A 38 -9.61 -3.62 11.51
CA VAL A 38 -10.88 -4.05 10.91
C VAL A 38 -11.66 -2.86 10.38
N ALA A 39 -11.76 -1.77 11.15
CA ALA A 39 -12.49 -0.57 10.74
C ALA A 39 -11.87 0.06 9.49
N VAL A 40 -10.54 0.20 9.45
CA VAL A 40 -9.83 0.73 8.28
C VAL A 40 -10.01 -0.16 7.06
N ALA A 41 -9.82 -1.47 7.19
CA ALA A 41 -10.03 -2.41 6.09
C ALA A 41 -11.47 -2.33 5.54
N GLY A 42 -12.46 -2.24 6.43
CA GLY A 42 -13.87 -2.07 6.06
C GLY A 42 -14.13 -0.75 5.32
N MET A 43 -13.52 0.36 5.74
CA MET A 43 -13.63 1.65 5.05
C MET A 43 -13.00 1.62 3.65
N MET A 44 -11.84 0.99 3.49
CA MET A 44 -11.19 0.79 2.19
C MET A 44 -12.07 -0.03 1.24
N VAL A 45 -12.61 -1.16 1.73
CA VAL A 45 -13.52 -2.03 0.97
C VAL A 45 -14.78 -1.28 0.59
N ARG A 46 -15.39 -0.52 1.52
CA ARG A 46 -16.58 0.29 1.23
C ARG A 46 -16.31 1.36 0.16
N GLY A 47 -15.15 2.01 0.22
CA GLY A 47 -14.68 2.94 -0.80
C GLY A 47 -14.63 2.31 -2.19
N PHE A 48 -13.99 1.15 -2.28
CA PHE A 48 -13.88 0.39 -3.53
C PHE A 48 -15.24 -0.07 -4.05
N LEU A 49 -16.08 -0.68 -3.20
CA LEU A 49 -17.38 -1.19 -3.61
C LEU A 49 -18.33 -0.08 -4.06
N GLY A 50 -18.19 1.13 -3.52
CA GLY A 50 -18.97 2.30 -3.97
C GLY A 50 -18.73 2.65 -5.46
N LEU A 51 -17.62 2.20 -6.07
CA LEU A 51 -17.39 2.40 -7.50
C LEU A 51 -18.42 1.68 -8.37
N ASN A 52 -19.00 0.57 -7.90
CA ASN A 52 -20.00 -0.20 -8.65
C ASN A 52 -21.31 0.57 -8.85
N ASP A 53 -21.59 1.53 -7.96
CA ASP A 53 -22.78 2.38 -8.04
C ASP A 53 -22.61 3.52 -9.04
N LEU A 54 -21.38 3.78 -9.51
CA LEU A 54 -21.06 4.87 -10.43
C LEU A 54 -21.03 4.38 -11.88
N ALA A 55 -21.61 5.15 -12.80
CA ALA A 55 -21.56 4.86 -14.24
C ALA A 55 -20.10 4.74 -14.75
N ALA A 56 -19.21 5.59 -14.24
CA ALA A 56 -17.78 5.52 -14.55
C ALA A 56 -17.12 4.21 -14.07
N GLY A 57 -17.56 3.64 -12.94
CA GLY A 57 -17.04 2.37 -12.44
C GLY A 57 -17.37 1.22 -13.39
N LYS A 58 -18.60 1.18 -13.91
CA LYS A 58 -19.00 0.21 -14.94
C LYS A 58 -18.18 0.36 -16.21
N HIS A 59 -17.93 1.60 -16.65
CA HIS A 59 -17.10 1.86 -17.82
C HIS A 59 -15.64 1.41 -17.64
N ILE A 60 -15.11 1.52 -16.43
CA ILE A 60 -13.77 1.04 -16.09
C ILE A 60 -13.73 -0.49 -16.10
N GLU A 61 -14.76 -1.17 -15.58
CA GLU A 61 -14.82 -2.63 -15.52
C GLU A 61 -14.71 -3.30 -16.90
N TYR A 62 -15.27 -2.68 -17.94
CA TYR A 62 -15.19 -3.18 -19.32
C TYR A 62 -13.86 -2.91 -20.03
N GLN A 63 -12.97 -2.10 -19.46
CA GLN A 63 -11.66 -1.84 -20.05
C GLN A 63 -10.70 -3.00 -19.77
N PHE A 64 -9.70 -3.17 -20.65
CA PHE A 64 -8.63 -4.12 -20.39
C PHE A 64 -7.89 -3.75 -19.10
N GLY A 65 -7.70 -4.74 -18.23
CA GLY A 65 -7.15 -4.55 -16.88
C GLY A 65 -8.16 -4.06 -15.83
N GLY A 66 -9.39 -3.71 -16.22
CA GLY A 66 -10.47 -3.32 -15.32
C GLY A 66 -10.05 -2.23 -14.33
N PHE A 67 -10.37 -2.40 -13.05
CA PHE A 67 -9.88 -1.52 -11.99
C PHE A 67 -8.38 -1.68 -11.69
N PHE A 68 -7.76 -2.81 -12.02
CA PHE A 68 -6.34 -3.08 -11.73
C PHE A 68 -5.36 -2.34 -12.63
N GLN A 69 -5.83 -1.62 -13.65
CA GLN A 69 -5.00 -0.65 -14.37
C GLN A 69 -4.67 0.58 -13.50
N TYR A 70 -5.43 0.85 -12.44
CA TYR A 70 -5.22 1.98 -11.54
C TYR A 70 -4.30 1.60 -10.37
N LEU A 71 -3.14 2.25 -10.29
CA LEU A 71 -2.23 2.15 -9.14
C LEU A 71 -2.94 2.33 -7.79
N THR A 72 -3.89 3.26 -7.69
CA THR A 72 -4.69 3.48 -6.46
C THR A 72 -5.39 2.18 -6.03
N ILE A 73 -5.97 1.42 -6.96
CA ILE A 73 -6.68 0.18 -6.62
C ILE A 73 -5.71 -0.93 -6.24
N VAL A 74 -4.58 -1.06 -6.94
CA VAL A 74 -3.52 -2.02 -6.58
C VAL A 74 -2.97 -1.72 -5.18
N GLY A 75 -2.71 -0.45 -4.89
CA GLY A 75 -2.32 0.04 -3.56
C GLY A 75 -3.39 -0.29 -2.52
N LEU A 76 -4.62 0.15 -2.74
CA LEU A 76 -5.76 -0.03 -1.84
C LEU A 76 -5.96 -1.51 -1.46
N MET A 77 -5.91 -2.42 -2.43
CA MET A 77 -6.06 -3.85 -2.19
C MET A 77 -4.91 -4.40 -1.35
N THR A 78 -3.68 -4.02 -1.65
CA THR A 78 -2.51 -4.43 -0.86
C THR A 78 -2.58 -3.89 0.56
N SER A 79 -2.92 -2.62 0.72
CA SER A 79 -3.12 -1.94 2.00
C SER A 79 -4.23 -2.61 2.81
N GLY A 80 -5.34 -2.97 2.17
CA GLY A 80 -6.42 -3.76 2.77
C GLY A 80 -5.92 -5.12 3.27
N VAL A 81 -5.15 -5.85 2.46
CA VAL A 81 -4.53 -7.12 2.87
C VAL A 81 -3.59 -6.94 4.06
N VAL A 82 -2.77 -5.87 4.08
CA VAL A 82 -1.92 -5.54 5.23
C VAL A 82 -2.76 -5.32 6.49
N MET A 83 -3.85 -4.55 6.40
CA MET A 83 -4.77 -4.30 7.52
C MET A 83 -5.43 -5.61 8.00
N MET A 84 -5.88 -6.47 7.08
CA MET A 84 -6.46 -7.78 7.45
C MET A 84 -5.44 -8.68 8.14
N LEU A 85 -4.22 -8.79 7.63
CA LEU A 85 -3.15 -9.58 8.27
C LEU A 85 -2.77 -8.99 9.64
N SER A 86 -2.79 -7.66 9.77
CA SER A 86 -2.64 -6.96 11.05
C SER A 86 -3.74 -7.36 12.04
N ALA A 87 -5.00 -7.34 11.61
CA ALA A 87 -6.14 -7.76 12.43
C ALA A 87 -6.02 -9.23 12.88
N ILE A 88 -5.65 -10.15 11.97
CA ILE A 88 -5.45 -11.55 12.34
C ILE A 88 -4.29 -11.69 13.33
N ASN A 89 -3.19 -10.95 13.14
CA ASN A 89 -2.06 -10.94 14.07
C ASN A 89 -2.42 -10.34 15.45
N ASP A 90 -3.36 -9.40 15.52
CA ASP A 90 -3.85 -8.84 16.78
C ASP A 90 -4.79 -9.80 17.51
N LEU A 91 -5.58 -10.58 16.77
CA LEU A 91 -6.47 -11.60 17.33
C LEU A 91 -5.71 -12.85 17.78
N LEU A 92 -4.73 -13.27 16.98
CA LEU A 92 -3.95 -14.50 17.15
C LEU A 92 -2.44 -14.19 17.27
N PRO A 93 -2.00 -13.48 18.33
CA PRO A 93 -0.60 -13.08 18.48
C PRO A 93 0.39 -14.25 18.63
N ALA A 94 -0.11 -15.44 18.96
CA ALA A 94 0.68 -16.67 19.01
C ALA A 94 1.07 -17.20 17.60
N THR A 95 0.37 -16.77 16.55
CA THR A 95 0.60 -17.22 15.17
C THR A 95 1.74 -16.44 14.53
N THR A 96 2.97 -16.94 14.71
CA THR A 96 4.20 -16.20 14.38
C THR A 96 4.46 -16.01 12.88
N PHE A 97 3.88 -16.82 11.99
CA PHE A 97 4.12 -16.75 10.55
C PHE A 97 3.40 -15.60 9.84
N ILE A 98 2.36 -15.02 10.44
CA ILE A 98 1.59 -13.91 9.84
C ILE A 98 2.44 -12.64 9.80
N ARG A 99 3.18 -12.38 10.88
CA ARG A 99 3.99 -11.17 11.04
C ARG A 99 5.01 -10.95 9.91
N PRO A 100 5.85 -11.92 9.51
CA PRO A 100 6.78 -11.70 8.39
C PRO A 100 6.07 -11.43 7.07
N ILE A 101 4.95 -12.11 6.77
CA ILE A 101 4.17 -11.87 5.54
C ILE A 101 3.63 -10.45 5.53
N LYS A 102 2.97 -10.04 6.63
CA LYS A 102 2.44 -8.69 6.78
C LYS A 102 3.55 -7.64 6.60
N ARG A 103 4.70 -7.85 7.24
CA ARG A 103 5.82 -6.90 7.16
C ARG A 103 6.43 -6.82 5.76
N SER A 104 6.47 -7.90 5.01
CA SER A 104 6.89 -7.84 3.60
C SER A 104 5.93 -7.01 2.75
N LEU A 105 4.61 -7.19 2.95
CA LEU A 105 3.61 -6.39 2.26
C LEU A 105 3.62 -4.93 2.71
N LEU A 106 3.79 -4.65 4.00
CA LEU A 106 3.88 -3.28 4.55
C LEU A 106 5.11 -2.55 4.00
N LEU A 107 6.26 -3.22 3.87
CA LEU A 107 7.48 -2.67 3.28
C LEU A 107 7.25 -2.16 1.85
N PHE A 108 6.31 -2.76 1.14
CA PHE A 108 5.89 -2.40 -0.20
C PHE A 108 4.76 -1.36 -0.20
N SER A 109 3.65 -1.66 0.46
CA SER A 109 2.39 -0.89 0.38
C SER A 109 2.58 0.53 0.92
N MET A 110 3.26 0.69 2.06
CA MET A 110 3.39 2.00 2.71
C MET A 110 4.04 3.06 1.81
N PRO A 111 5.23 2.84 1.23
CA PRO A 111 5.83 3.85 0.36
C PRO A 111 5.09 4.07 -0.96
N VAL A 112 4.41 3.05 -1.50
CA VAL A 112 3.55 3.24 -2.69
C VAL A 112 2.35 4.12 -2.38
N GLU A 113 1.68 3.90 -1.25
CA GLU A 113 0.54 4.73 -0.83
C GLU A 113 0.93 6.19 -0.57
N ILE A 114 2.15 6.43 -0.09
CA ILE A 114 2.69 7.80 0.04
C ILE A 114 2.83 8.46 -1.33
N VAL A 115 3.27 7.72 -2.35
CA VAL A 115 3.34 8.24 -3.72
C VAL A 115 1.94 8.50 -4.28
N ILE A 116 1.01 7.55 -4.11
CA ILE A 116 -0.38 7.70 -4.56
C ILE A 116 -1.00 8.95 -3.93
N THR A 117 -1.00 9.07 -2.61
CA THR A 117 -1.63 10.22 -1.92
C THR A 117 -0.95 11.54 -2.28
N SER A 118 0.39 11.58 -2.38
CA SER A 118 1.11 12.82 -2.64
C SER A 118 0.91 13.32 -4.08
N ILE A 119 0.99 12.45 -5.08
CA ILE A 119 0.74 12.80 -6.47
C ILE A 119 -0.74 13.15 -6.67
N TYR A 120 -1.65 12.32 -6.14
CA TYR A 120 -3.08 12.48 -6.32
C TYR A 120 -3.57 13.83 -5.80
N TRP A 121 -3.38 14.12 -4.52
CA TRP A 121 -3.91 15.35 -3.93
C TRP A 121 -3.23 16.61 -4.46
N THR A 122 -1.97 16.52 -4.88
CA THR A 122 -1.27 17.63 -5.56
C THR A 122 -1.91 17.93 -6.91
N LEU A 123 -2.16 16.91 -7.74
CA LEU A 123 -2.82 17.09 -9.03
C LEU A 123 -4.26 17.58 -8.86
N VAL A 124 -5.02 17.00 -7.93
CA VAL A 124 -6.40 17.45 -7.63
C VAL A 124 -6.45 18.91 -7.19
N ALA A 125 -5.47 19.37 -6.41
CA ALA A 125 -5.42 20.75 -5.93
C ALA A 125 -4.98 21.77 -6.98
N ILE A 126 -4.04 21.41 -7.86
CA ILE A 126 -3.38 22.37 -8.77
C ILE A 126 -3.88 22.25 -10.21
N LYS A 127 -4.14 21.03 -10.67
CA LYS A 127 -4.47 20.66 -12.07
C LYS A 127 -5.45 19.48 -12.12
N PRO A 128 -6.69 19.62 -11.61
CA PRO A 128 -7.66 18.53 -11.53
C PRO A 128 -7.99 17.90 -12.89
N GLU A 129 -7.88 18.67 -13.99
CA GLU A 129 -8.07 18.20 -15.37
C GLU A 129 -7.06 17.12 -15.81
N LEU A 130 -5.93 17.03 -15.11
CA LEU A 130 -4.91 16.00 -15.35
C LEU A 130 -5.21 14.69 -14.59
N MET A 131 -6.15 14.70 -13.65
CA MET A 131 -6.57 13.52 -12.89
C MET A 131 -7.95 13.02 -13.32
N PHE A 132 -8.89 13.93 -13.54
CA PHE A 132 -10.29 13.60 -13.81
C PHE A 132 -10.63 13.76 -15.29
N PRO A 133 -11.32 12.79 -15.91
CA PRO A 133 -11.84 12.95 -17.26
C PRO A 133 -13.03 13.93 -17.28
N PRO A 134 -13.46 14.39 -18.46
CA PRO A 134 -14.70 15.16 -18.60
C PRO A 134 -15.90 14.42 -18.00
N ASN A 135 -16.81 15.17 -17.39
CA ASN A 135 -17.99 14.62 -16.74
C ASN A 135 -18.94 13.98 -17.78
N PRO A 136 -19.17 12.65 -17.74
CA PRO A 136 -20.03 11.98 -18.71
C PRO A 136 -21.49 12.42 -18.63
N ASP A 137 -21.95 12.87 -17.45
CA ASP A 137 -23.33 13.33 -17.25
C ASP A 137 -23.64 14.64 -17.98
N LEU A 138 -22.60 15.39 -18.38
CA LEU A 138 -22.71 16.62 -19.18
C LEU A 138 -22.66 16.35 -20.69
N LEU A 139 -22.36 15.11 -21.11
CA LEU A 139 -22.23 14.71 -22.51
C LEU A 139 -23.47 13.95 -23.02
N ASP A 140 -24.50 13.76 -22.20
CA ASP A 140 -25.76 13.14 -22.61
C ASP A 140 -26.66 14.15 -23.36
N PRO A 141 -26.83 14.01 -24.70
CA PRO A 141 -27.60 14.96 -25.50
C PRO A 141 -29.12 14.85 -25.28
N PHE A 142 -29.59 13.84 -24.53
CA PHE A 142 -31.02 13.61 -24.24
C PHE A 142 -31.46 14.10 -22.86
N ARG A 143 -30.56 14.74 -22.10
CA ARG A 143 -30.90 15.32 -20.79
C ARG A 143 -31.70 16.61 -20.96
N GLU A 144 -33.01 16.48 -21.20
CA GLU A 144 -33.97 17.57 -21.09
C GLU A 144 -34.25 17.85 -19.60
N GLY A 145 -33.53 18.79 -18.99
CA GLY A 145 -33.79 19.18 -17.59
C GLY A 145 -32.75 20.09 -16.97
N GLU A 146 -33.12 21.37 -16.90
CA GLU A 146 -32.56 22.49 -16.11
C GLU A 146 -31.16 23.05 -16.44
N PRO A 147 -31.08 24.30 -16.95
CA PRO A 147 -29.86 25.09 -16.89
C PRO A 147 -29.78 25.72 -15.48
N THR A 148 -29.17 25.04 -14.51
CA THR A 148 -29.05 25.62 -13.16
C THR A 148 -27.63 25.65 -12.65
N THR A 149 -27.14 26.88 -12.56
CA THR A 149 -25.94 27.40 -11.90
C THR A 149 -24.64 27.37 -12.69
N ALA A 150 -23.96 28.52 -12.68
CA ALA A 150 -22.69 28.83 -13.33
C ALA A 150 -21.48 28.04 -12.75
N SER A 151 -21.68 26.81 -12.29
CA SER A 151 -20.66 25.98 -11.64
C SER A 151 -20.89 24.48 -11.86
N ALA A 152 -21.32 24.07 -13.05
CA ALA A 152 -21.30 22.65 -13.42
C ALA A 152 -19.84 22.15 -13.39
N ASP A 153 -19.53 21.18 -12.53
CA ASP A 153 -18.19 20.57 -12.52
C ASP A 153 -18.00 19.81 -13.83
N LEU A 154 -17.14 20.38 -14.69
CA LEU A 154 -16.82 19.83 -16.00
C LEU A 154 -16.06 18.51 -15.92
N LEU A 155 -15.57 18.15 -14.73
CA LEU A 155 -14.78 16.96 -14.48
C LEU A 155 -15.58 15.92 -13.70
N PHE A 156 -15.41 14.65 -14.05
CA PHE A 156 -15.98 13.56 -13.27
C PHE A 156 -15.22 13.40 -11.96
N ARG A 157 -15.93 13.55 -10.84
CA ARG A 157 -15.37 13.32 -9.49
C ARG A 157 -16.17 12.28 -8.74
N ILE A 158 -15.46 11.48 -7.95
CA ILE A 158 -16.07 10.59 -6.98
C ILE A 158 -16.43 11.36 -5.70
N PRO A 159 -17.47 10.93 -4.94
CA PRO A 159 -17.78 11.51 -3.63
C PRO A 159 -16.56 11.57 -2.71
N LEU A 160 -16.38 12.70 -1.99
CA LEU A 160 -15.19 12.95 -1.16
C LEU A 160 -14.87 11.81 -0.18
N TRP A 161 -15.90 11.17 0.39
CA TRP A 161 -15.69 10.05 1.32
C TRP A 161 -15.06 8.83 0.61
N MET A 162 -15.47 8.55 -0.64
CA MET A 162 -14.88 7.50 -1.47
C MET A 162 -13.46 7.87 -1.81
N ASP A 163 -13.25 9.12 -2.21
CA ASP A 163 -11.94 9.64 -2.57
C ASP A 163 -10.94 9.50 -1.42
N PHE A 164 -11.32 9.99 -0.24
CA PHE A 164 -10.51 9.87 0.96
C PHE A 164 -10.21 8.41 1.31
N SER A 165 -11.22 7.54 1.23
CA SER A 165 -11.06 6.12 1.58
C SER A 165 -10.08 5.37 0.66
N MET A 166 -9.92 5.81 -0.58
CA MET A 166 -9.05 5.16 -1.57
C MET A 166 -7.68 5.82 -1.72
N HIS A 167 -7.59 7.15 -1.59
CA HIS A 167 -6.35 7.88 -1.86
C HIS A 167 -5.60 8.35 -0.61
N ALA A 168 -6.28 8.62 0.52
CA ALA A 168 -5.64 9.17 1.72
C ALA A 168 -5.58 8.16 2.88
N LEU A 169 -6.72 7.50 3.15
CA LEU A 169 -6.85 6.56 4.27
C LEU A 169 -5.81 5.44 4.24
N PRO A 170 -5.45 4.83 3.10
CA PRO A 170 -4.42 3.80 3.08
C PRO A 170 -3.06 4.28 3.58
N ALA A 171 -2.55 5.39 3.04
CA ALA A 171 -1.29 5.97 3.49
C ALA A 171 -1.32 6.30 4.98
N ILE A 172 -2.38 6.97 5.46
CA ILE A 172 -2.54 7.35 6.87
C ILE A 172 -2.52 6.10 7.77
N SER A 173 -3.30 5.09 7.43
CA SER A 173 -3.42 3.87 8.24
C SER A 173 -2.12 3.06 8.29
N LEU A 174 -1.39 2.95 7.17
CA LEU A 174 -0.12 2.23 7.12
C LEU A 174 0.98 2.98 7.88
N LEU A 175 0.96 4.32 7.86
CA LEU A 175 1.85 5.13 8.69
C LEU A 175 1.56 4.91 10.18
N ILE A 176 0.28 4.91 10.58
CA ILE A 176 -0.13 4.60 11.96
C ILE A 176 0.30 3.18 12.36
N ASP A 177 0.04 2.15 11.54
CA ASP A 177 0.48 0.77 11.83
C ASP A 177 2.00 0.69 11.93
N PHE A 178 2.72 1.34 11.00
CA PHE A 178 4.17 1.35 10.99
C PHE A 178 4.74 1.98 12.26
N PHE A 179 4.35 3.21 12.60
CA PHE A 179 4.91 3.95 13.73
C PHE A 179 4.45 3.44 15.09
N LEU A 180 3.18 3.04 15.23
CA LEU A 180 2.64 2.68 16.55
C LEU A 180 2.72 1.18 16.84
N PHE A 181 2.64 0.32 15.82
CA PHE A 181 2.41 -1.12 16.04
C PHE A 181 3.55 -2.01 15.54
N GLU A 182 4.44 -1.47 14.71
CA GLU A 182 5.58 -2.19 14.15
C GLU A 182 6.94 -1.67 14.63
N ARG A 183 7.97 -2.50 14.43
CA ARG A 183 9.36 -2.10 14.61
C ARG A 183 9.94 -1.58 13.30
N ARG A 184 10.88 -0.64 13.38
CA ARG A 184 11.71 -0.25 12.24
C ARG A 184 12.34 -1.45 11.53
N TYR A 185 12.45 -1.36 10.21
CA TYR A 185 13.16 -2.33 9.39
C TYR A 185 14.68 -2.17 9.55
N LYS A 186 15.38 -3.31 9.65
CA LYS A 186 16.83 -3.38 9.69
C LYS A 186 17.38 -3.88 8.35
N PRO A 187 18.66 -3.61 8.01
CA PRO A 187 19.32 -4.26 6.89
C PRO A 187 19.28 -5.79 7.00
N PRO A 188 19.16 -6.54 5.88
CA PRO A 188 19.17 -6.05 4.50
C PRO A 188 17.80 -5.58 3.99
N ALA A 189 16.71 -5.79 4.75
CA ALA A 189 15.35 -5.46 4.32
C ALA A 189 15.17 -3.96 4.05
N SER A 190 15.68 -3.10 4.95
CA SER A 190 15.58 -1.64 4.78
C SER A 190 16.51 -1.04 3.71
N THR A 191 17.44 -1.84 3.17
CA THR A 191 18.42 -1.38 2.18
C THR A 191 18.18 -2.10 0.85
N ARG A 192 18.85 -3.23 0.62
CA ARG A 192 18.76 -4.00 -0.64
C ARG A 192 17.33 -4.50 -0.88
N GLY A 193 16.66 -4.98 0.17
CA GLY A 193 15.27 -5.48 0.07
C GLY A 193 14.31 -4.40 -0.44
N ALA A 194 14.27 -3.25 0.23
CA ALA A 194 13.43 -2.12 -0.17
C ALA A 194 13.75 -1.61 -1.58
N THR A 195 15.03 -1.50 -1.94
CA THR A 195 15.44 -1.09 -3.29
C THR A 195 14.95 -2.07 -4.35
N LEU A 196 15.19 -3.38 -4.17
CA LEU A 196 14.76 -4.40 -5.13
C LEU A 196 13.24 -4.40 -5.27
N LEU A 197 12.52 -4.33 -4.16
CA LEU A 197 11.06 -4.33 -4.16
C LEU A 197 10.49 -3.11 -4.88
N ALA A 198 11.04 -1.92 -4.64
CA ALA A 198 10.65 -0.69 -5.33
C ALA A 198 10.93 -0.77 -6.84
N LEU A 199 12.12 -1.24 -7.25
CA LEU A 199 12.47 -1.38 -8.66
C LEU A 199 11.60 -2.42 -9.37
N CYS A 200 11.42 -3.60 -8.77
CA CYS A 200 10.58 -4.66 -9.33
C CYS A 200 9.15 -4.17 -9.50
N PHE A 201 8.53 -3.63 -8.45
CA PHE A 201 7.15 -3.19 -8.55
C PHE A 201 6.98 -1.97 -9.47
N GLY A 202 7.82 -0.95 -9.34
CA GLY A 202 7.76 0.25 -10.17
C GLY A 202 7.88 -0.09 -11.66
N THR A 203 8.74 -1.04 -12.00
CA THR A 203 8.89 -1.55 -13.37
C THR A 203 7.70 -2.42 -13.79
N SER A 204 7.26 -3.35 -12.95
CA SER A 204 6.13 -4.23 -13.29
C SER A 204 4.84 -3.44 -13.49
N TYR A 205 4.55 -2.47 -12.62
CA TYR A 205 3.37 -1.64 -12.75
C TYR A 205 3.46 -0.69 -13.95
N SER A 206 4.63 -0.10 -14.24
CA SER A 206 4.78 0.76 -15.42
C SER A 206 4.59 -0.02 -16.72
N LEU A 207 5.13 -1.23 -16.81
CA LEU A 207 4.88 -2.11 -17.96
C LEU A 207 3.41 -2.49 -18.06
N TRP A 208 2.76 -2.79 -16.93
CA TRP A 208 1.34 -3.13 -16.88
C TRP A 208 0.44 -1.99 -17.35
N VAL A 209 0.66 -0.76 -16.86
CA VAL A 209 -0.19 0.38 -17.22
C VAL A 209 0.02 0.80 -18.67
N GLU A 210 1.25 0.74 -19.19
CA GLU A 210 1.52 0.94 -20.62
C GLU A 210 0.82 -0.12 -21.46
N TYR A 211 0.90 -1.39 -21.07
CA TYR A 211 0.22 -2.47 -21.79
C TYR A 211 -1.30 -2.28 -21.80
N CYS A 212 -1.91 -1.92 -20.66
CA CYS A 212 -3.32 -1.57 -20.62
C CYS A 212 -3.65 -0.43 -21.59
N ALA A 213 -2.83 0.62 -21.62
CA ALA A 213 -3.03 1.76 -22.53
C ALA A 213 -2.89 1.39 -24.01
N THR A 214 -2.03 0.41 -24.37
CA THR A 214 -1.95 -0.06 -25.77
C THR A 214 -3.24 -0.73 -26.26
N ILE A 215 -4.04 -1.31 -25.37
CA ILE A 215 -5.30 -1.99 -25.70
C ILE A 215 -6.49 -1.04 -25.55
N ASN A 216 -6.49 -0.22 -24.49
CA ASN A 216 -7.58 0.72 -24.21
C ASN A 216 -7.48 2.02 -25.01
N GLU A 217 -6.38 2.24 -25.74
CA GLU A 217 -6.04 3.46 -26.48
C GLU A 217 -5.90 4.73 -25.62
N LYS A 218 -5.97 4.58 -24.29
CA LYS A 218 -5.85 5.65 -23.31
C LYS A 218 -5.30 5.10 -22.00
N PHE A 219 -4.57 5.95 -21.28
CA PHE A 219 -4.16 5.69 -19.91
C PHE A 219 -5.32 5.88 -18.92
N PRO A 220 -5.31 5.15 -17.78
CA PRO A 220 -6.27 5.37 -16.70
C PRO A 220 -6.18 6.76 -16.07
N TYR A 221 -4.99 7.37 -16.12
CA TYR A 221 -4.76 8.72 -15.64
C TYR A 221 -4.55 9.69 -16.81
N PRO A 222 -5.40 10.72 -16.97
CA PRO A 222 -5.31 11.67 -18.08
C PRO A 222 -3.92 12.31 -18.25
N PHE A 223 -3.21 12.59 -17.16
CA PHE A 223 -1.86 13.16 -17.21
C PHE A 223 -0.84 12.30 -17.97
N LEU A 224 -1.03 10.98 -18.05
CA LEU A 224 -0.13 10.11 -18.81
C LEU A 224 -0.39 10.21 -20.32
N ASN A 225 -1.61 10.55 -20.75
CA ASN A 225 -1.97 10.72 -22.16
C ASN A 225 -1.30 11.96 -22.78
N VAL A 226 -0.99 12.98 -21.98
CA VAL A 226 -0.33 14.21 -22.45
C VAL A 226 1.20 14.13 -22.41
N MET A 227 1.75 13.01 -21.91
CA MET A 227 3.19 12.78 -21.82
C MET A 227 3.70 11.96 -22.99
N ASP A 228 4.82 12.37 -23.58
CA ASP A 228 5.56 11.52 -24.50
C ASP A 228 6.19 10.29 -23.78
N PRO A 229 6.66 9.26 -24.50
CA PRO A 229 7.21 8.06 -23.87
C PRO A 229 8.41 8.32 -22.93
N ILE A 230 9.26 9.31 -23.24
CA ILE A 230 10.41 9.64 -22.39
C ILE A 230 9.92 10.29 -21.10
N GLN A 231 8.98 11.23 -21.19
CA GLN A 231 8.37 11.87 -20.03
C GLN A 231 7.70 10.85 -19.10
N ARG A 232 7.03 9.83 -19.65
CA ARG A 232 6.45 8.73 -18.84
C ARG A 232 7.52 7.90 -18.13
N VAL A 233 8.60 7.51 -18.82
CA VAL A 233 9.73 6.81 -18.19
C VAL A 233 10.34 7.63 -17.06
N VAL A 234 10.52 8.95 -17.26
CA VAL A 234 11.00 9.87 -16.22
C VAL A 234 10.02 9.90 -15.03
N MET A 235 8.71 10.00 -15.29
CA MET A 235 7.68 10.00 -14.25
C MET A 235 7.67 8.70 -13.44
N TYR A 236 7.74 7.54 -14.09
CA TYR A 236 7.78 6.23 -13.41
C TYR A 236 9.06 6.08 -12.57
N SER A 237 10.20 6.52 -13.11
CA SER A 237 11.49 6.49 -12.41
C SER A 237 11.48 7.42 -11.19
N PHE A 238 10.95 8.62 -11.35
CA PHE A 238 10.77 9.60 -10.27
C PHE A 238 9.86 9.05 -9.18
N SER A 239 8.70 8.50 -9.54
CA SER A 239 7.74 7.93 -8.59
C SER A 239 8.35 6.76 -7.81
N THR A 240 9.13 5.91 -8.47
CA THR A 240 9.86 4.79 -7.84
C THR A 240 10.93 5.29 -6.87
N ALA A 241 11.69 6.31 -7.26
CA ALA A 241 12.70 6.93 -6.40
C ALA A 241 12.06 7.63 -5.19
N LEU A 242 10.93 8.32 -5.39
CA LEU A 242 10.16 8.98 -4.33
C LEU A 242 9.64 7.95 -3.31
N SER A 243 9.08 6.84 -3.77
CA SER A 243 8.65 5.72 -2.93
C SER A 243 9.81 5.22 -2.05
N LEU A 244 10.96 4.93 -2.65
CA LEU A 244 12.14 4.44 -1.92
C LEU A 244 12.69 5.49 -0.92
N ALA A 245 12.74 6.75 -1.32
CA ALA A 245 13.19 7.85 -0.47
C ALA A 245 12.24 8.05 0.72
N ALA A 246 10.94 8.06 0.49
CA ALA A 246 9.91 8.17 1.52
C ALA A 246 10.03 7.02 2.53
N PHE A 247 10.12 5.77 2.07
CA PHE A 247 10.36 4.63 2.96
C PHE A 247 11.60 4.82 3.83
N ARG A 248 12.74 5.18 3.22
CA ARG A 248 14.01 5.34 3.95
C ARG A 248 13.95 6.46 4.97
N ALA A 249 13.32 7.59 4.63
CA ALA A 249 13.11 8.70 5.55
C ALA A 249 12.25 8.27 6.74
N LEU A 250 11.10 7.65 6.51
CA LEU A 250 10.20 7.19 7.57
C LEU A 250 10.87 6.13 8.46
N ASN A 251 11.60 5.19 7.87
CA ASN A 251 12.32 4.16 8.62
C ASN A 251 13.53 4.71 9.40
N ALA A 252 14.05 5.87 9.02
CA ALA A 252 15.08 6.59 9.77
C ALA A 252 14.48 7.37 10.95
N LEU A 253 13.26 7.90 10.79
CA LEU A 253 12.49 8.58 11.84
C LEU A 253 11.86 7.62 12.85
N HIS A 254 11.68 6.35 12.50
CA HIS A 254 11.11 5.32 13.37
C HIS A 254 12.11 4.90 14.46
N VAL A 255 11.75 5.15 15.72
CA VAL A 255 12.56 4.91 16.93
C VAL A 255 12.30 3.52 17.51
#